data_AF-A0A376M1P1-F1
#
_entry.id   AF-A0A376M1P1-F1
#
_cell.length_a   1.000
_cell.length_b   1.000
_cell.length_c   1.000
_cell.angle_alpha   90.00
_cell.angle_beta   90.00
_cell.angle_gamma   90.00
#
_symmetry.space_group_name_H-M   'P 1'
#
loop_
_entity.id
_entity.type
_entity.pdbx_description
1 polymer ?
#
loop_
_entity_poly.entity_id
_entity_poly.type
_entity_poly.pdbx_seq_one_letter_code
_entity_poly.pdbx_strand_id
1 'polypeptide(L)'
;MGVGIAPTKTLAKSAQWATKQWPQFSGVVALTAENRNRILKLLGLQPVGEVWGVGRRLTEKLNALGINTALQLAQANTAFIRKNFSVILERTVRELNGESCISLEEAPPAKQQIVCSRSFGERITDKDAMHQAVVQYAERAAEKLRGER
;
A
#
# COMPACT_ATOMS: atom_id res chain seq x y z
N MET A 1 -5.66 16.43 7.83
CA MET A 1 -5.03 15.15 8.24
C MET A 1 -6.12 14.27 8.81
N GLY A 2 -6.17 12.99 8.43
CA GLY A 2 -7.20 12.06 8.90
C GLY A 2 -6.57 10.82 9.55
N VAL A 3 -7.19 10.33 10.62
CA VAL A 3 -6.72 9.22 11.44
C VAL A 3 -7.72 8.06 11.35
N GLY A 4 -7.23 6.90 10.91
CA GLY A 4 -8.00 5.65 10.89
C GLY A 4 -7.48 4.69 11.95
N ILE A 5 -8.39 4.12 12.73
CA ILE A 5 -8.08 3.15 13.80
C ILE A 5 -8.79 1.84 13.46
N ALA A 6 -8.07 0.72 13.49
CA ALA A 6 -8.65 -0.61 13.35
C ALA A 6 -7.73 -1.72 13.89
N PRO A 7 -8.23 -2.96 14.08
CA PRO A 7 -7.43 -4.09 14.60
C PRO A 7 -6.28 -4.54 13.67
N THR A 8 -6.35 -4.22 12.38
CA THR A 8 -5.36 -4.63 11.37
C THR A 8 -4.87 -3.42 10.57
N LYS A 9 -3.66 -3.50 10.01
CA LYS A 9 -3.07 -2.38 9.25
C LYS A 9 -3.92 -2.02 8.05
N THR A 10 -4.43 -3.03 7.34
CA THR A 10 -5.23 -2.83 6.13
C THR A 10 -6.58 -2.19 6.46
N LEU A 11 -7.24 -2.63 7.55
CA LEU A 11 -8.47 -1.98 8.00
C LEU A 11 -8.23 -0.56 8.51
N ALA A 12 -7.12 -0.32 9.21
CA ALA A 12 -6.79 1.02 9.70
C ALA A 12 -6.56 1.98 8.53
N LYS A 13 -5.93 1.50 7.44
CA LYS A 13 -5.78 2.28 6.22
C LYS A 13 -7.10 2.51 5.49
N SER A 14 -8.00 1.54 5.50
CA SER A 14 -9.36 1.66 4.96
C SER A 14 -10.20 2.67 5.75
N ALA A 15 -10.07 2.67 7.08
CA ALA A 15 -10.66 3.69 7.96
C ALA A 15 -10.09 5.08 7.66
N GLN A 16 -8.77 5.19 7.47
CA GLN A 16 -8.15 6.46 7.08
C GLN A 16 -8.64 6.95 5.71
N TRP A 17 -8.79 6.05 4.73
CA TRP A 17 -9.38 6.40 3.44
C TRP A 17 -10.78 6.99 3.63
N ALA A 18 -11.62 6.37 4.46
CA ALA A 18 -12.96 6.87 4.78
C ALA A 18 -12.96 8.28 5.38
N THR A 19 -11.99 8.63 6.25
CA THR A 19 -11.87 10.00 6.79
C THR A 19 -11.66 11.06 5.70
N LYS A 20 -11.07 10.68 4.56
CA LYS A 20 -10.80 11.59 3.44
C LYS A 20 -11.99 11.69 2.48
N GLN A 21 -12.73 10.60 2.31
CA GLN A 21 -13.88 10.57 1.39
C GLN A 21 -15.12 11.24 1.98
N TRP A 22 -15.25 11.21 3.30
CA TRP A 22 -16.49 11.53 3.99
C TRP A 22 -16.26 12.57 5.08
N PRO A 23 -16.49 13.86 4.78
CA PRO A 23 -16.25 14.97 5.69
C PRO A 23 -16.97 14.85 7.04
N GLN A 24 -18.10 14.14 7.08
CA GLN A 24 -18.91 13.95 8.29
C GLN A 24 -18.18 13.23 9.44
N PHE A 25 -17.05 12.56 9.17
CA PHE A 25 -16.26 11.91 10.20
C PHE A 25 -15.26 12.84 10.90
N SER A 26 -15.21 14.13 10.52
CA SER A 26 -14.35 15.14 11.16
C SER A 26 -12.89 14.70 11.30
N GLY A 27 -12.40 13.91 10.35
CA GLY A 27 -11.03 13.43 10.30
C GLY A 27 -10.71 12.17 11.13
N VAL A 28 -11.66 11.54 11.83
CA VAL A 28 -11.38 10.33 12.62
C VAL A 28 -12.42 9.23 12.37
N VAL A 29 -11.95 8.03 12.02
CA VAL A 29 -12.80 6.82 11.90
C VAL A 29 -12.16 5.69 12.69
N ALA A 30 -12.94 5.11 13.61
CA ALA A 30 -12.56 3.91 14.35
C ALA A 30 -13.42 2.72 13.92
N LEU A 31 -12.77 1.68 13.42
CA LEU A 31 -13.36 0.39 13.11
C LEU A 31 -12.95 -0.58 14.22
N THR A 32 -13.92 -1.22 14.86
CA THR A 32 -13.66 -2.17 15.95
C THR A 32 -14.38 -3.48 15.66
N ALA A 33 -13.94 -4.57 16.29
CA ALA A 33 -14.54 -5.89 16.07
C ALA A 33 -16.03 -5.92 16.45
N GLU A 34 -16.44 -5.14 17.45
CA GLU A 34 -17.83 -5.02 17.91
C GLU A 34 -18.73 -4.34 16.86
N ASN A 35 -18.15 -3.59 15.91
CA ASN A 35 -18.88 -2.80 14.92
C ASN A 35 -18.77 -3.40 13.50
N ARG A 36 -18.88 -4.73 13.38
CA ARG A 36 -18.77 -5.46 12.11
C ARG A 36 -19.62 -4.87 10.98
N ASN A 37 -20.87 -4.48 11.26
CA ASN A 37 -21.76 -3.89 10.25
C ASN A 37 -21.23 -2.58 9.66
N ARG A 38 -20.56 -1.74 10.48
CA ARG A 38 -19.91 -0.51 9.99
C ARG A 38 -18.72 -0.83 9.11
N ILE A 39 -17.93 -1.84 9.46
CA ILE A 39 -16.82 -2.33 8.64
C ILE A 39 -17.35 -2.78 7.27
N LEU A 40 -18.36 -3.65 7.24
CA LEU A 40 -18.93 -4.15 5.99
C LEU A 40 -19.49 -3.02 5.12
N LYS A 41 -20.19 -2.06 5.74
CA LYS A 41 -20.71 -0.87 5.02
C LYS A 41 -19.59 -0.03 4.41
N LEU A 42 -18.53 0.26 5.16
CA LEU A 42 -17.38 1.02 4.67
C LEU A 42 -16.69 0.28 3.51
N LEU A 43 -16.38 -1.00 3.70
CA LEU A 43 -15.70 -1.81 2.69
C LEU A 43 -16.54 -1.99 1.43
N GLY A 44 -17.87 -1.98 1.55
CA GLY A 44 -18.79 -2.04 0.42
C GLY A 44 -18.79 -0.78 -0.44
N LEU A 45 -18.40 0.36 0.14
CA LEU A 45 -18.30 1.64 -0.57
C LEU A 45 -16.88 1.95 -1.05
N GLN A 46 -15.87 1.25 -0.53
CA GLN A 46 -14.48 1.43 -0.92
C GLN A 46 -14.18 0.66 -2.21
N PRO A 47 -13.72 1.33 -3.29
CA PRO A 47 -13.25 0.64 -4.49
C PRO A 47 -12.07 -0.27 -4.17
N VAL A 48 -11.98 -1.42 -4.84
CA VAL A 48 -10.91 -2.41 -4.56
C VAL A 48 -9.51 -1.83 -4.78
N GLY A 49 -9.35 -0.91 -5.74
CA GLY A 49 -8.08 -0.25 -6.03
C GLY A 49 -7.63 0.77 -4.97
N GLU A 50 -8.50 1.13 -4.03
CA GLU A 50 -8.18 1.99 -2.88
C GLU A 50 -7.72 1.17 -1.66
N VAL A 51 -7.69 -0.17 -1.76
CA VAL A 51 -7.18 -1.05 -0.71
C VAL A 51 -5.66 -1.00 -0.72
N TRP A 52 -5.06 -0.83 0.46
CA TRP A 52 -3.61 -0.81 0.60
C TRP A 52 -2.97 -2.12 0.12
N GLY A 53 -2.03 -2.03 -0.81
CA GLY A 53 -1.40 -3.18 -1.47
C GLY A 53 -2.04 -3.60 -2.80
N VAL A 54 -3.19 -3.02 -3.18
CA VAL A 54 -3.86 -3.27 -4.47
C VAL A 54 -3.55 -2.12 -5.44
N GLY A 55 -2.57 -2.33 -6.32
CA GLY A 55 -2.22 -1.36 -7.36
C GLY A 55 -3.02 -1.54 -8.65
N ARG A 56 -2.87 -0.60 -9.60
CA ARG A 56 -3.60 -0.56 -10.89
C ARG A 56 -3.76 -1.92 -11.60
N ARG A 57 -2.66 -2.66 -11.79
CA ARG A 57 -2.67 -3.97 -12.47
C ARG A 57 -3.49 -5.02 -11.72
N LEU A 58 -3.48 -4.99 -10.38
CA LEU A 58 -4.30 -5.88 -9.56
C LEU A 58 -5.78 -5.46 -9.63
N THR A 59 -6.05 -4.15 -9.58
CA THR A 59 -7.41 -3.61 -9.74
C THR A 59 -8.05 -4.06 -11.04
N GLU A 60 -7.34 -3.93 -12.17
CA GLU A 60 -7.85 -4.36 -13.49
C GLU A 60 -8.20 -5.86 -13.50
N LYS A 61 -7.34 -6.71 -12.93
CA LYS A 61 -7.58 -8.16 -12.83
C LYS A 61 -8.73 -8.51 -11.88
N LEU A 62 -8.84 -7.84 -10.73
CA LEU A 62 -9.90 -8.09 -9.75
C LEU A 62 -11.26 -7.64 -10.30
N ASN A 63 -11.32 -6.48 -10.94
CA ASN A 63 -12.54 -5.98 -11.60
C ASN A 63 -13.01 -6.95 -12.70
N ALA A 64 -12.08 -7.54 -13.47
CA ALA A 64 -12.42 -8.55 -14.48
C ALA A 64 -13.03 -9.83 -13.88
N LEU A 65 -12.80 -10.10 -12.60
CA LEU A 65 -13.42 -11.19 -11.84
C LEU A 65 -14.71 -10.76 -11.10
N GLY A 66 -15.19 -9.54 -11.33
CA GLY A 66 -16.36 -8.97 -10.64
C GLY A 66 -16.08 -8.47 -9.22
N ILE A 67 -14.82 -8.43 -8.79
CA ILE A 67 -14.39 -7.92 -7.49
C ILE A 67 -14.04 -6.44 -7.65
N ASN A 68 -15.03 -5.57 -7.43
CA ASN A 68 -14.94 -4.13 -7.62
C ASN A 68 -14.79 -3.36 -6.29
N THR A 69 -15.19 -3.95 -5.17
CA THR A 69 -15.14 -3.31 -3.84
C THR A 69 -14.24 -4.05 -2.86
N ALA A 70 -13.77 -3.36 -1.82
CA ALA A 70 -12.99 -3.96 -0.75
C ALA A 70 -13.78 -5.06 -0.01
N LEU A 71 -15.10 -4.92 0.11
CA LEU A 71 -15.97 -5.95 0.70
C LEU A 71 -15.99 -7.22 -0.16
N GLN A 72 -16.12 -7.08 -1.48
CA GLN A 72 -16.08 -8.23 -2.38
C GLN A 72 -14.73 -8.94 -2.32
N LEU A 73 -13.63 -8.18 -2.19
CA LEU A 73 -12.30 -8.76 -1.98
C LEU A 73 -12.22 -9.50 -0.63
N ALA A 74 -12.75 -8.92 0.44
CA ALA A 74 -12.78 -9.55 1.77
C ALA A 74 -13.62 -10.85 1.78
N GLN A 75 -14.64 -10.95 0.94
CA GLN A 75 -15.49 -12.14 0.81
C GLN A 75 -14.94 -13.19 -0.17
N ALA A 76 -13.89 -12.85 -0.92
CA ALA A 76 -13.29 -13.78 -1.88
C ALA A 76 -12.66 -14.99 -1.18
N ASN A 77 -12.72 -16.15 -1.83
CA ASN A 77 -12.09 -17.36 -1.31
C ASN A 77 -10.56 -17.18 -1.23
N THR A 78 -10.00 -17.30 -0.02
CA THR A 78 -8.58 -17.06 0.24
C THR A 78 -7.66 -18.04 -0.50
N ALA A 79 -8.05 -19.32 -0.64
CA ALA A 79 -7.29 -20.30 -1.39
C ALA A 79 -7.26 -19.97 -2.90
N PHE A 80 -8.39 -19.49 -3.45
CA PHE A 80 -8.45 -18.99 -4.82
C PHE A 80 -7.55 -17.76 -5.00
N ILE A 81 -7.61 -16.79 -4.08
CA ILE A 81 -6.77 -15.58 -4.14
C ILE A 81 -5.29 -15.94 -4.08
N ARG A 82 -4.88 -16.83 -3.16
CA ARG A 82 -3.50 -17.30 -3.06
C ARG A 82 -3.02 -17.96 -4.34
N LYS A 83 -3.84 -18.85 -4.93
CA LYS A 83 -3.48 -19.62 -6.13
C LYS A 83 -3.36 -18.75 -7.38
N ASN A 84 -4.23 -17.75 -7.55
CA ASN A 84 -4.31 -16.97 -8.79
C ASN A 84 -3.57 -15.62 -8.72
N PHE A 85 -3.25 -15.14 -7.52
CA PHE A 85 -2.55 -13.87 -7.31
C PHE A 85 -1.28 -14.08 -6.50
N SER A 86 -1.32 -13.88 -5.18
CA SER A 86 -0.15 -13.98 -4.33
C SER A 86 -0.53 -14.22 -2.87
N VAL A 87 0.44 -14.71 -2.09
CA VAL A 87 0.31 -14.81 -0.63
C VAL A 87 0.14 -13.43 0.04
N ILE A 88 0.62 -12.35 -0.60
CA ILE A 88 0.46 -10.99 -0.08
C ILE A 88 -1.01 -10.57 -0.19
N LEU A 89 -1.64 -10.79 -1.34
CA LEU A 89 -3.06 -10.45 -1.51
C LEU A 89 -3.96 -11.31 -0.62
N GLU A 90 -3.61 -12.59 -0.41
CA GLU A 90 -4.28 -13.44 0.59
C GLU A 90 -4.23 -12.81 1.99
N ARG A 91 -3.06 -12.32 2.42
CA ARG A 91 -2.92 -11.61 3.71
C ARG A 91 -3.76 -10.35 3.76
N THR A 92 -3.86 -9.59 2.67
CA THR A 92 -4.76 -8.43 2.57
C THR A 92 -6.22 -8.83 2.78
N VAL A 93 -6.67 -9.95 2.20
CA VAL A 93 -8.05 -10.47 2.39
C VAL A 93 -8.30 -10.83 3.85
N ARG A 94 -7.34 -11.51 4.51
CA ARG A 94 -7.42 -11.85 5.94
C ARG A 94 -7.44 -10.60 6.82
N GLU A 95 -6.58 -9.62 6.53
CA GLU A 95 -6.52 -8.34 7.23
C GLU A 95 -7.84 -7.56 7.14
N LEU A 96 -8.49 -7.53 5.97
CA LEU A 96 -9.82 -6.93 5.78
C LEU A 96 -10.92 -7.63 6.60
N ASN A 97 -10.70 -8.90 6.97
CA ASN A 97 -11.58 -9.65 7.86
C ASN A 97 -11.20 -9.54 9.34
N GLY A 98 -10.19 -8.74 9.68
CA GLY A 98 -9.76 -8.51 11.06
C GLY A 98 -8.68 -9.47 11.55
N GLU A 99 -8.17 -10.37 10.70
CA GLU A 99 -7.05 -11.25 11.03
C GLU A 99 -5.72 -10.52 10.78
N SER A 100 -5.00 -10.17 11.85
CA SER A 100 -3.70 -9.51 11.76
C SER A 100 -2.65 -10.44 11.16
N CYS A 101 -2.25 -10.16 9.92
CA CYS A 101 -1.28 -10.93 9.15
C CYS A 101 -0.03 -10.12 8.79
N ILE A 102 -0.05 -8.80 9.04
CA ILE A 102 1.04 -7.88 8.72
C ILE A 102 1.54 -7.22 10.00
N SER A 103 2.63 -7.74 10.55
CA SER A 103 3.25 -7.24 11.79
C SER A 103 3.62 -5.75 11.70
N LEU A 104 3.42 -5.00 12.79
CA LEU A 104 3.95 -3.65 12.94
C LEU A 104 5.49 -3.72 12.95
N GLU A 105 6.11 -2.88 12.12
CA GLU A 105 7.56 -2.72 12.15
C GLU A 105 7.84 -1.63 13.18
N GLU A 106 8.53 -1.97 14.28
CA GLU A 106 8.86 -1.02 15.36
C GLU A 106 9.95 -0.03 14.93
N ALA A 107 10.82 -0.46 14.04
CA ALA A 107 11.82 0.37 13.36
C ALA A 107 11.96 -0.09 11.90
N PRO A 108 12.23 0.83 10.95
CA PRO A 108 12.57 0.42 9.60
C PRO A 108 13.81 -0.48 9.64
N PRO A 109 13.82 -1.62 8.94
CA PRO A 109 15.00 -2.47 8.88
C PRO A 109 16.17 -1.71 8.22
N ALA A 110 17.40 -2.11 8.54
CA ALA A 110 18.59 -1.58 7.89
C ALA A 110 18.44 -1.63 6.37
N LYS A 111 18.79 -0.54 5.67
CA LYS A 111 18.62 -0.45 4.22
C LYS A 111 19.48 -1.52 3.54
N GLN A 112 18.83 -2.47 2.86
CA GLN A 112 19.54 -3.50 2.10
C GLN A 112 20.08 -3.00 0.76
N GLN A 113 19.67 -1.81 0.33
CA GLN A 113 20.11 -1.18 -0.92
C GLN A 113 20.14 0.34 -0.77
N ILE A 114 21.15 0.98 -1.38
CA ILE A 114 21.26 2.44 -1.48
C ILE A 114 21.20 2.83 -2.95
N VAL A 115 20.16 3.58 -3.30
CA VAL A 115 19.94 4.02 -4.68
C VAL A 115 19.99 5.55 -4.74
N CYS A 116 20.80 6.06 -5.66
CA CYS A 116 20.71 7.43 -6.17
C CYS A 116 20.33 7.35 -7.64
N SER A 117 19.06 7.63 -7.93
CA SER A 117 18.53 7.65 -9.29
C SER A 117 17.74 8.94 -9.51
N ARG A 118 17.88 9.50 -10.71
CA ARG A 118 17.20 10.69 -11.20
C ARG A 118 16.88 10.47 -12.67
N SER A 119 15.68 10.87 -13.08
CA SER A 119 15.37 10.99 -14.50
C SER A 119 16.10 12.20 -15.06
N PHE A 120 16.66 12.07 -16.26
CA PHE A 120 17.20 13.22 -16.99
C PHE A 120 16.04 14.05 -17.55
N GLY A 121 16.18 15.39 -17.48
CA GLY A 121 15.17 16.30 -18.05
C GLY A 121 15.08 16.22 -19.57
N GLU A 122 16.18 15.84 -20.21
CA GLU A 122 16.29 15.60 -21.64
C GLU A 122 17.21 14.41 -21.92
N ARG A 123 17.21 13.92 -23.17
CA ARG A 123 18.06 12.80 -23.56
C ARG A 123 19.52 13.24 -23.63
N ILE A 124 20.37 12.67 -22.79
CA ILE A 124 21.83 12.81 -22.92
C ILE A 124 22.31 12.02 -24.12
N THR A 125 22.99 12.69 -25.04
CA THR A 125 23.63 12.08 -26.22
C THR A 125 25.15 12.18 -26.18
N ASP A 126 25.67 13.04 -25.30
CA ASP A 126 27.10 13.25 -25.09
C ASP A 126 27.67 12.34 -23.99
N LYS A 127 28.88 11.82 -24.23
CA LYS A 127 29.55 10.88 -23.32
C LYS A 127 30.00 11.56 -22.04
N ASP A 128 30.53 12.78 -22.12
CA ASP A 128 31.09 13.48 -20.97
C ASP A 128 29.98 13.93 -20.01
N ALA A 129 28.87 14.42 -20.56
CA ALA A 129 27.66 14.71 -19.79
C ALA A 129 27.12 13.45 -19.06
N MET A 130 27.13 12.28 -19.72
CA MET A 130 26.74 11.03 -19.08
C MET A 130 27.72 10.65 -17.96
N HIS A 131 29.02 10.79 -18.20
CA HIS A 131 30.05 10.48 -17.21
C HIS A 131 29.89 11.35 -15.96
N GLN A 132 29.70 12.67 -16.12
CA GLN A 132 29.46 13.59 -15.01
C GLN A 132 28.24 13.21 -14.17
N ALA A 133 27.13 12.84 -14.83
CA ALA A 133 25.93 12.41 -14.12
C ALA A 133 26.16 11.14 -13.29
N VAL A 134 26.85 10.14 -13.85
CA VAL A 134 27.16 8.89 -13.15
C VAL A 134 28.06 9.16 -11.93
N VAL A 135 29.10 9.98 -12.08
CA VAL A 135 29.99 10.37 -10.97
C VAL A 135 29.17 11.04 -9.85
N GLN A 136 28.33 12.01 -10.21
CA GLN A 136 27.48 12.70 -9.24
C GLN A 136 26.54 11.73 -8.49
N TYR A 137 25.94 10.75 -9.18
CA TYR A 137 25.06 9.78 -8.54
C TYR A 137 25.84 8.82 -7.64
N ALA A 138 27.05 8.41 -8.03
CA ALA A 138 27.93 7.58 -7.23
C ALA A 138 28.37 8.30 -5.95
N GLU A 139 28.78 9.57 -6.04
CA GLU A 139 29.16 10.40 -4.89
C GLU A 139 28.00 10.53 -3.88
N ARG A 140 26.78 10.82 -4.37
CA ARG A 140 25.58 10.92 -3.52
C ARG A 140 25.19 9.58 -2.90
N ALA A 141 25.34 8.48 -3.63
CA ALA A 141 25.13 7.14 -3.06
C ALA A 141 26.14 6.86 -1.94
N ALA A 142 27.41 7.20 -2.14
CA ALA A 142 28.46 7.04 -1.13
C ALA A 142 28.25 7.94 0.10
N GLU A 143 27.78 9.18 -0.06
CA GLU A 143 27.37 10.03 1.06
C GLU A 143 26.24 9.41 1.87
N LYS A 144 25.19 8.92 1.21
CA LYS A 144 24.08 8.23 1.89
C LYS A 144 24.57 7.00 2.64
N LEU A 145 25.45 6.21 2.03
CA LEU A 145 26.05 5.03 2.67
C LEU A 145 26.78 5.37 3.95
N ARG A 146 27.55 6.47 3.98
CA ARG A 146 28.24 6.91 5.21
C ARG A 146 27.28 7.30 6.33
N GLY A 147 26.04 7.66 6.00
CA GLY A 147 24.98 8.00 6.96
C GLY A 147 24.22 6.80 7.53
N GLU A 148 24.32 5.60 6.92
CA GLU A 148 23.63 4.38 7.38
C GLU A 148 24.38 3.66 8.54
N ARG A 149 24.80 4.39 9.57
CA ARG A 149 25.39 3.80 10.79
C ARG A 149 24.35 3.21 11.72
#